data_AF-A0A1I4UYD9-F1
#
_entry.id   AF-A0A1I4UYD9-F1
#
_cell.length_a   1.000
_cell.length_b   1.000
_cell.length_c   1.000
_cell.angle_alpha   90.00
_cell.angle_beta   90.00
_cell.angle_gamma   90.00
#
_symmetry.space_group_name_H-M   'P 1'
#
loop_
_entity.id
_entity.type
_entity.pdbx_description
1 polymer ?
#
loop_
_entity_poly.entity_id
_entity_poly.type
_entity_poly.pdbx_seq_one_letter_code
_entity_poly.pdbx_strand_id
1 'polypeptide(L)'
;MRYIHHDVTAICDFIAGNNLNIIRLPPAEQNSSEIFRTANVEDMLEKSHKLWGTNLDYFFIVTDGDLDNNMDIKKAIEYTESGKIRGFLLAAYQDGGIISVSNKVYPFQEGAEMAAWWYV
;
A
#
# COMPACT_ATOMS: atom_id res chain seq x y z
N MET A 1 -9.81 5.09 -5.55
CA MET A 1 -9.21 6.44 -5.31
C MET A 1 -7.73 6.26 -5.06
N ARG A 2 -6.89 7.20 -5.52
CA ARG A 2 -5.42 7.06 -5.52
C ARG A 2 -4.76 8.37 -5.06
N TYR A 3 -3.83 8.29 -4.11
CA TYR A 3 -3.12 9.45 -3.55
C TYR A 3 -1.65 9.16 -3.36
N ILE A 4 -0.78 10.14 -3.61
CA ILE A 4 0.67 10.05 -3.40
C ILE A 4 1.07 10.71 -2.08
N HIS A 5 2.01 10.07 -1.38
CA HIS A 5 2.51 10.47 -0.07
C HIS A 5 4.03 10.47 -0.08
N HIS A 6 4.65 11.59 0.27
CA HIS A 6 6.11 11.70 0.45
C HIS A 6 6.55 11.59 1.92
N ASP A 7 5.58 11.51 2.83
CA ASP A 7 5.74 11.20 4.24
C ASP A 7 4.70 10.14 4.60
N VAL A 8 5.11 9.12 5.35
CA VAL A 8 4.27 7.98 5.73
C VAL A 8 3.85 8.01 7.19
N THR A 9 4.23 9.04 7.95
CA THR A 9 3.92 9.15 9.38
C THR A 9 2.41 9.02 9.64
N ALA A 10 1.59 9.80 8.92
CA ALA A 10 0.13 9.74 9.07
C ALA A 10 -0.46 8.39 8.64
N ILE A 11 0.15 7.70 7.67
CA ILE A 11 -0.24 6.34 7.27
C ILE A 11 0.04 5.37 8.41
N CYS A 12 1.25 5.42 8.97
CA CYS A 12 1.69 4.53 10.06
C CYS A 12 0.87 4.73 11.33
N ASP A 13 0.61 5.99 11.71
CA ASP A 13 -0.26 6.34 12.83
C ASP A 13 -1.68 5.80 12.63
N PHE A 14 -2.21 5.91 11.41
CA PHE A 14 -3.53 5.37 11.08
C PHE A 14 -3.58 3.84 11.20
N ILE A 15 -2.55 3.14 10.71
CA ILE A 15 -2.45 1.67 10.82
C ILE A 15 -2.42 1.25 12.29
N ALA A 16 -1.53 1.87 13.07
CA ALA A 16 -1.34 1.55 14.48
C ALA A 16 -2.58 1.89 15.31
N GLY A 17 -3.17 3.07 15.11
CA GLY A 17 -4.36 3.52 15.84
C GLY A 17 -5.62 2.69 15.58
N ASN A 18 -5.68 1.99 14.43
CA ASN A 18 -6.82 1.14 14.05
C ASN A 18 -6.51 -0.37 14.15
N ASN A 19 -5.33 -0.77 14.65
CA ASN A 19 -4.87 -2.17 14.73
C ASN A 19 -5.03 -2.92 13.39
N LEU A 20 -4.63 -2.28 12.28
CA LEU A 20 -4.74 -2.90 10.95
C LEU A 20 -3.56 -3.83 10.68
N ASN A 21 -3.84 -4.91 9.96
CA ASN A 21 -2.84 -5.85 9.49
C ASN A 21 -2.19 -5.33 8.20
N ILE A 22 -0.89 -5.57 8.06
CA ILE A 22 -0.14 -5.31 6.84
C ILE A 22 0.20 -6.65 6.20
N ILE A 23 -0.18 -6.82 4.94
CA ILE A 23 0.01 -8.03 4.17
C ILE A 23 0.81 -7.67 2.92
N ARG A 24 1.96 -8.32 2.71
CA ARG A 24 2.75 -8.13 1.48
C ARG A 24 2.21 -9.03 0.38
N LEU A 25 1.92 -8.44 -0.77
CA LEU A 25 1.63 -9.20 -1.99
C LEU A 25 2.96 -9.47 -2.71
N PRO A 26 3.35 -10.75 -2.89
CA PRO A 26 4.59 -11.10 -3.58
C PRO A 26 4.45 -11.01 -5.12
N PRO A 27 5.57 -10.86 -5.85
CA PRO A 27 5.64 -11.11 -7.28
C PRO A 27 5.79 -12.62 -7.51
N ALA A 28 4.76 -13.40 -7.20
CA ALA A 28 4.77 -14.87 -7.23
C ALA A 28 5.83 -15.56 -6.31
N GLU A 29 5.47 -16.72 -5.77
CA GLU A 29 6.38 -17.69 -5.12
C GLU A 29 6.98 -17.42 -3.71
N GLN A 30 6.74 -16.29 -3.05
CA GLN A 30 7.12 -16.13 -1.63
C GLN A 30 5.94 -16.32 -0.67
N ASN A 31 5.68 -17.57 -0.30
CA ASN A 31 4.89 -17.94 0.88
C ASN A 31 5.79 -17.91 2.12
N SER A 32 6.02 -16.73 2.70
CA SER A 32 6.61 -16.61 4.03
C SER A 32 5.62 -15.95 4.97
N SER A 33 5.35 -16.58 6.11
CA SER A 33 4.58 -16.02 7.23
C SER A 33 5.38 -14.93 7.95
N GLU A 34 5.77 -13.88 7.21
CA GLU A 34 6.46 -12.72 7.76
C GLU A 34 5.41 -11.76 8.34
N ILE A 35 5.64 -11.32 9.58
CA ILE A 35 4.78 -10.33 10.24
C ILE A 35 5.25 -8.95 9.77
N PHE A 36 4.45 -8.28 8.95
CA PHE A 36 4.73 -6.92 8.52
C PHE A 36 4.22 -5.89 9.54
N ARG A 37 5.02 -4.86 9.77
CA ARG A 37 4.76 -3.75 10.70
C ARG A 37 4.87 -2.41 9.98
N THR A 38 4.50 -1.33 10.65
CA THR A 38 4.63 0.04 10.12
C THR A 38 6.05 0.38 9.67
N ALA A 39 7.07 -0.17 10.32
CA ALA A 39 8.47 -0.07 9.90
C ALA A 39 8.71 -0.57 8.46
N ASN A 40 7.90 -1.51 7.95
CA ASN A 40 7.99 -1.97 6.57
C ASN A 40 7.43 -0.94 5.57
N VAL A 41 6.49 -0.09 6.01
CA VAL A 41 5.98 1.04 5.20
C VAL A 41 7.04 2.14 5.11
N GLU A 42 7.74 2.42 6.22
CA GLU A 42 8.89 3.34 6.25
C GLU A 42 10.02 2.84 5.33
N ASP A 43 10.37 1.55 5.42
CA ASP A 43 11.35 0.92 4.53
C ASP A 43 10.91 0.94 3.05
N MET A 44 9.60 0.79 2.76
CA MET A 44 9.08 0.98 1.40
C MET A 44 9.29 2.41 0.91
N LEU A 45 9.07 3.43 1.75
CA LEU A 45 9.34 4.81 1.40
C LEU A 45 10.84 5.03 1.12
N GLU A 46 11.73 4.55 2.00
CA GLU A 46 13.18 4.67 1.77
C GLU A 46 13.63 4.00 0.46
N LYS A 47 13.06 2.82 0.15
CA LYS A 47 13.33 2.11 -1.10
C LYS A 47 12.79 2.85 -2.30
N SER A 48 11.64 3.51 -2.17
CA SER A 48 11.02 4.28 -3.25
C SER A 48 11.93 5.39 -3.79
N HIS A 49 12.77 6.00 -2.94
CA HIS A 49 13.75 7.00 -3.35
C HIS A 49 14.93 6.44 -4.19
N LYS A 50 15.09 5.11 -4.22
CA LYS A 50 16.20 4.42 -4.92
C LYS A 50 15.73 3.72 -6.20
N LEU A 51 14.46 3.89 -6.56
CA LEU A 51 13.84 3.29 -7.74
C LEU A 51 14.15 4.16 -8.98
N TRP A 52 15.34 4.01 -9.56
CA TRP A 52 15.73 4.77 -10.75
C TRP A 52 15.04 4.25 -12.03
N GLY A 53 13.75 4.54 -12.19
CA GLY A 53 12.93 4.09 -13.33
C GLY A 53 12.49 2.63 -13.22
N THR A 54 12.55 2.05 -12.02
CA THR A 54 12.10 0.70 -11.72
C THR A 54 10.94 0.72 -10.72
N ASN A 55 10.22 -0.39 -10.58
CA ASN A 55 9.18 -0.54 -9.56
C ASN A 55 9.68 -1.50 -8.47
N LEU A 56 9.14 -1.37 -7.25
CA LEU A 56 9.25 -2.47 -6.30
C LEU A 56 8.37 -3.62 -6.76
N ASP A 57 8.90 -4.83 -6.65
CA ASP A 57 8.18 -6.04 -7.05
C ASP A 57 7.11 -6.46 -6.04
N TYR A 58 6.70 -5.58 -5.12
CA TYR A 58 5.72 -5.92 -4.10
C TYR A 58 4.88 -4.71 -3.68
N PHE A 59 3.72 -5.03 -3.13
CA PHE A 59 2.72 -4.09 -2.66
C PHE A 59 2.33 -4.49 -1.23
N PHE A 60 1.82 -3.54 -0.46
CA PHE A 60 1.19 -3.87 0.82
C PHE A 60 -0.32 -3.69 0.71
N ILE A 61 -1.08 -4.65 1.21
CA ILE A 61 -2.48 -4.42 1.58
C ILE A 61 -2.52 -4.17 3.08
N VAL A 62 -3.21 -3.11 3.46
CA VAL A 62 -3.53 -2.78 4.84
C VAL A 62 -5.02 -3.01 5.06
N THR A 63 -5.39 -3.90 5.97
CA THR A 63 -6.78 -4.38 6.14
C THR A 63 -7.06 -4.81 7.58
N ASP A 64 -8.32 -4.78 8.00
CA ASP A 64 -8.78 -5.32 9.30
C ASP A 64 -9.10 -6.84 9.24
N GLY A 65 -9.24 -7.39 8.04
CA GLY A 65 -9.56 -8.80 7.80
C GLY A 65 -8.41 -9.63 7.25
N ASP A 66 -8.57 -10.95 7.31
CA ASP A 66 -7.67 -11.90 6.66
C ASP A 66 -7.84 -11.84 5.14
N LEU A 67 -6.72 -12.02 4.43
CA LEU A 67 -6.68 -11.98 2.97
C LEU A 67 -5.96 -13.21 2.45
N ASP A 68 -6.42 -13.74 1.33
CA ASP A 68 -5.73 -14.84 0.66
C ASP A 68 -4.42 -14.32 0.07
N ASN A 69 -3.30 -14.87 0.54
CA ASN A 69 -1.95 -14.49 0.14
C ASN A 69 -1.65 -14.76 -1.35
N ASN A 70 -2.51 -15.50 -2.06
CA ASN A 70 -2.36 -15.79 -3.49
C ASN A 70 -3.03 -14.75 -4.42
N MET A 71 -3.36 -13.57 -3.91
CA MET A 71 -4.00 -12.53 -4.72
C MET A 71 -3.00 -11.82 -5.64
N ASP A 72 -3.26 -11.87 -6.95
CA ASP A 72 -2.55 -11.05 -7.93
C ASP A 72 -2.81 -9.55 -7.71
N ILE A 73 -1.83 -8.71 -8.03
CA ILE A 73 -1.86 -7.27 -7.84
C ILE A 73 -3.05 -6.60 -8.51
N LYS A 74 -3.39 -6.99 -9.74
CA LYS A 74 -4.52 -6.39 -10.48
C LYS A 74 -5.82 -6.63 -9.74
N LYS A 75 -6.00 -7.85 -9.20
CA LYS A 75 -7.16 -8.19 -8.37
C LYS A 75 -7.14 -7.43 -7.05
N ALA A 76 -5.98 -7.27 -6.43
CA ALA A 76 -5.87 -6.53 -5.17
C ALA A 76 -6.26 -5.06 -5.34
N ILE A 77 -5.82 -4.40 -6.41
CA ILE A 77 -6.23 -3.03 -6.75
C ILE A 77 -7.74 -3.00 -6.99
N GLU A 78 -8.27 -3.87 -7.85
CA GLU A 78 -9.71 -3.92 -8.15
C GLU A 78 -10.56 -4.15 -6.89
N TYR A 79 -10.15 -5.05 -6.01
CA TYR A 79 -10.87 -5.40 -4.79
C TYR A 79 -10.81 -4.27 -3.76
N THR A 80 -9.69 -3.57 -3.70
CA THR A 80 -9.52 -2.39 -2.86
C THR A 80 -10.36 -1.23 -3.35
N GLU A 81 -10.42 -0.99 -4.67
CA GLU A 81 -11.22 0.09 -5.25
C GLU A 81 -12.72 -0.18 -5.21
N SER A 82 -13.14 -1.44 -5.39
CA SER A 82 -14.54 -1.85 -5.28
C SER A 82 -15.04 -1.96 -3.83
N GLY A 83 -14.14 -1.92 -2.85
CA GLY A 83 -14.47 -2.06 -1.43
C GLY A 83 -14.74 -3.50 -0.97
N LYS A 84 -14.36 -4.50 -1.78
CA LYS A 84 -14.36 -5.92 -1.36
C LYS A 84 -13.36 -6.16 -0.23
N ILE A 85 -12.24 -5.43 -0.25
CA ILE A 85 -11.28 -5.38 0.85
C ILE A 85 -11.58 -4.14 1.68
N ARG A 86 -11.77 -4.32 2.99
CA ARG A 86 -11.94 -3.23 3.95
C ARG A 86 -10.58 -2.70 4.36
N GLY A 87 -10.01 -1.85 3.50
CA GLY A 87 -8.65 -1.42 3.68
C GLY A 87 -8.17 -0.46 2.62
N PHE A 88 -6.86 -0.41 2.46
CA PHE A 88 -6.17 0.30 1.41
C PHE A 88 -4.93 -0.45 0.97
N LEU A 89 -4.46 -0.18 -0.23
CA LEU A 89 -3.24 -0.76 -0.81
C LEU A 89 -2.16 0.32 -0.88
N LEU A 90 -0.91 -0.05 -0.62
CA LEU A 90 0.27 0.80 -0.71
C LEU A 90 1.21 0.27 -1.78
N ALA A 91 1.68 1.18 -2.63
CA ALA A 91 2.62 0.93 -3.71
C ALA A 91 3.76 1.94 -3.64
N ALA A 92 5.01 1.52 -3.87
CA ALA A 92 6.10 2.49 -4.01
C ALA A 92 6.01 3.27 -5.32
N TYR A 93 6.33 4.55 -5.27
CA TYR A 93 6.49 5.42 -6.43
C TYR A 93 7.96 5.71 -6.70
N GLN A 94 8.37 5.61 -7.97
CA GLN A 94 9.78 5.57 -8.37
C GLN A 94 10.59 6.85 -8.05
N ASP A 95 9.94 8.01 -7.95
CA ASP A 95 10.64 9.27 -7.66
C ASP A 95 10.62 9.63 -6.17
N GLY A 96 10.38 8.64 -5.30
CA GLY A 96 10.23 8.85 -3.87
C GLY A 96 8.78 9.15 -3.51
N GLY A 97 8.16 8.21 -2.81
CA GLY A 97 6.80 8.33 -2.30
C GLY A 97 6.09 6.98 -2.27
N ILE A 98 4.93 6.97 -1.64
CA ILE A 98 4.02 5.83 -1.61
C ILE A 98 2.67 6.26 -2.15
N ILE A 99 2.13 5.47 -3.06
CA ILE A 99 0.78 5.61 -3.56
C ILE A 99 -0.15 4.75 -2.72
N SER A 100 -1.18 5.37 -2.17
CA SER A 100 -2.27 4.70 -1.49
C SER A 100 -3.47 4.55 -2.41
N VAL A 101 -4.09 3.38 -2.41
CA VAL A 101 -5.29 3.05 -3.19
C VAL A 101 -6.40 2.61 -2.24
N SER A 102 -7.61 3.14 -2.39
CA SER A 102 -8.75 2.87 -1.50
C SER A 102 -10.10 3.09 -2.20
N ASN A 103 -11.18 2.49 -1.69
CA ASN A 103 -12.54 2.76 -2.17
C ASN A 103 -13.15 4.05 -1.60
N LYS A 104 -12.52 4.64 -0.57
CA LYS A 104 -12.95 5.86 0.11
C LYS A 104 -11.74 6.70 0.50
N VAL A 105 -11.97 7.97 0.84
CA VAL A 105 -10.92 8.83 1.41
C VAL A 105 -10.73 8.50 2.89
N TYR A 106 -9.50 8.17 3.27
CA TYR A 106 -9.10 8.02 4.66
C TYR A 106 -8.55 9.33 5.23
N PRO A 107 -8.56 9.54 6.56
CA PRO A 107 -8.06 10.77 7.17
C PRO A 107 -6.63 11.15 6.75
N PHE A 108 -5.73 10.16 6.60
CA PHE A 108 -4.35 10.41 6.15
C PHE A 108 -4.24 10.83 4.67
N GLN A 109 -5.32 10.67 3.89
CA GLN A 109 -5.39 11.09 2.48
C GLN A 109 -5.98 12.49 2.32
N GLU A 110 -6.52 13.09 3.39
CA GLU A 110 -7.06 14.44 3.32
C GLU A 110 -5.93 15.45 3.09
N GLY A 111 -6.01 16.19 1.99
CA GLY A 111 -4.97 17.13 1.57
C GLY A 111 -3.77 16.50 0.85
N ALA A 112 -3.73 15.17 0.70
CA ALA A 112 -2.73 14.50 -0.14
C ALA A 112 -3.00 14.76 -1.63
N GLU A 113 -1.95 14.74 -2.45
CA GLU A 113 -2.08 14.92 -3.89
C GLU A 113 -2.69 13.67 -4.54
N MET A 114 -3.65 13.87 -5.45
CA MET A 114 -4.26 12.77 -6.19
C MET A 114 -3.31 12.20 -7.24
N ALA A 115 -3.04 10.90 -7.16
CA ALA A 115 -2.25 10.17 -8.15
C ALA A 115 -3.13 9.62 -9.28
N ALA A 116 -3.89 10.50 -9.96
CA ALA A 116 -4.84 10.09 -11.00
C ALA A 116 -4.17 9.49 -12.25
N TRP A 117 -2.90 9.82 -12.47
CA TRP A 117 -2.07 9.36 -13.57
C TRP A 117 -1.45 7.97 -13.35
N TRP A 118 -1.54 7.41 -12.14
CA TRP A 118 -0.92 6.14 -11.82
C TRP A 118 -1.83 4.96 -12.17
N TYR A 119 -1.35 4.13 -13.10
CA TYR A 119 -2.01 2.92 -13.58
C TYR A 119 -1.00 1.76 -13.55
N VAL A 120 -1.46 0.56 -13.18
CA VAL A 120 -0.68 -0.68 -13.04
C VAL A 120 -1.25 -1.77 -13.92
#